data_AF-A0A7S3C6H2-F1
#
_entry.id   AF-A0A7S3C6H2-F1
#
_cell.length_a   1.000
_cell.length_b   1.000
_cell.length_c   1.000
_cell.angle_alpha   90.00
_cell.angle_beta   90.00
_cell.angle_gamma   90.00
#
_symmetry.space_group_name_H-M   'P 1'
#
loop_
_entity.id
_entity.type
_entity.pdbx_description
1 polymer ?
#
loop_
_entity_poly.entity_id
_entity_poly.type
_entity_poly.pdbx_seq_one_letter_code
_entity_poly.pdbx_strand_id
1 'polypeptide(L)'
;ALELWRAAASLLPRVPITDTHVSLRPGTRAMERFKMDSTFPRNRTRVFAISDVHIDQHGNVGWVKGLSEENFKNDVVMIAGDVGDTMNALKICLKEFKKRFRRVFFCPGNHDLWVRRDTSDRIYPDSIAKLAAMHNVCQEVGADMGPAEVAQGVFVVPMFSWYNHQFDEGDPHPGGLRYDSFCEWPQALGGHLEVWKYFIKLNASRVAVDYKKGYGG
;
A
#
# COMPACT_ATOMS: atom_id res chain seq x y z
N ALA A 1 3.81 11.08 -24.60
CA ALA A 1 3.21 9.77 -24.26
C ALA A 1 4.14 8.59 -24.57
N LEU A 2 4.71 8.50 -25.78
CA LEU A 2 5.61 7.40 -26.19
C LEU A 2 6.98 7.39 -25.48
N GLU A 3 7.54 8.55 -25.14
CA GLU A 3 8.82 8.63 -24.42
C GLU A 3 8.70 8.25 -22.95
N LEU A 4 7.61 8.66 -22.27
CA LEU A 4 7.25 8.18 -20.94
C LEU A 4 7.01 6.67 -20.91
N TRP A 5 6.50 6.08 -22.00
CA TRP A 5 6.37 4.63 -22.14
C TRP A 5 7.73 3.94 -22.17
N ARG A 6 8.68 4.44 -22.97
CA ARG A 6 10.04 3.90 -23.04
C ARG A 6 10.80 4.04 -21.71
N ALA A 7 10.66 5.19 -21.04
CA ALA A 7 11.30 5.44 -19.76
C ALA A 7 10.72 4.55 -18.63
N ALA A 8 9.40 4.45 -18.52
CA ALA A 8 8.75 3.53 -17.59
C ALA A 8 9.08 2.05 -17.87
N ALA A 9 9.09 1.65 -19.15
CA ALA A 9 9.49 0.30 -19.58
C ALA A 9 10.97 0.00 -19.32
N SER A 10 11.84 1.01 -19.22
CA SER A 10 13.26 0.85 -18.88
C SER A 10 13.56 0.77 -17.38
N LEU A 11 12.64 1.28 -16.53
CA LEU A 11 12.74 1.22 -15.07
C LEU A 11 12.08 -0.04 -14.49
N LEU A 12 10.98 -0.51 -15.09
CA LEU A 12 10.27 -1.75 -14.72
C LEU A 12 11.18 -3.00 -14.60
N PRO A 13 12.28 -3.17 -15.37
CA PRO A 13 13.17 -4.33 -15.24
C PRO A 13 14.24 -4.18 -14.15
N ARG A 14 14.49 -2.99 -13.59
CA ARG A 14 15.57 -2.77 -12.61
C ARG A 14 15.17 -3.12 -11.18
N VAL A 15 13.86 -3.17 -10.91
CA VAL A 15 13.28 -3.90 -9.78
C VAL A 15 11.99 -4.52 -10.30
N PRO A 16 11.98 -5.81 -10.72
CA PRO A 16 10.74 -6.46 -11.11
C PRO A 16 9.89 -6.63 -9.86
N ILE A 17 9.05 -5.62 -9.55
CA ILE A 17 7.99 -5.77 -8.56
C ILE A 17 6.99 -6.73 -9.20
N THR A 18 7.19 -8.02 -8.99
CA THR A 18 6.11 -8.96 -9.19
C THR A 18 5.11 -8.66 -8.09
N ASP A 19 4.01 -8.03 -8.43
CA ASP A 19 2.95 -7.75 -7.46
C ASP A 19 2.27 -9.07 -7.06
N THR A 20 2.85 -9.72 -6.05
CA THR A 20 2.39 -11.00 -5.52
C THR A 20 1.04 -10.88 -4.82
N HIS A 21 0.61 -9.66 -4.46
CA HIS A 21 -0.66 -9.40 -3.78
C HIS A 21 -1.88 -9.55 -4.67
N VAL A 22 -1.70 -9.57 -5.99
CA VAL A 22 -2.78 -9.72 -6.98
C VAL A 22 -2.70 -11.01 -7.79
N SER A 23 -1.71 -11.87 -7.51
CA SER A 23 -1.55 -13.13 -8.23
C SER A 23 -2.66 -14.12 -7.84
N LEU A 24 -3.51 -14.47 -8.79
CA LEU A 24 -4.57 -15.49 -8.60
C LEU A 24 -4.14 -16.90 -9.04
N ARG A 25 -2.83 -17.13 -9.24
CA ARG A 25 -2.33 -18.45 -9.59
C ARG A 25 -2.57 -19.43 -8.42
N PRO A 26 -2.93 -20.70 -8.67
CA PRO A 26 -3.02 -21.71 -7.62
C PRO A 26 -1.73 -21.79 -6.78
N GLY A 27 -1.88 -21.97 -5.46
CA GLY A 27 -0.76 -22.06 -4.52
C GLY A 27 -0.11 -20.73 -4.14
N THR A 28 -0.67 -19.60 -4.59
CA THR A 28 -0.24 -18.28 -4.11
C THR A 28 -0.98 -17.90 -2.83
N ARG A 29 -0.27 -17.22 -1.91
CA ARG A 29 -0.83 -16.72 -0.65
C ARG A 29 -2.09 -15.86 -0.85
N ALA A 30 -2.10 -15.04 -1.91
CA ALA A 30 -3.26 -14.22 -2.27
C ALA A 30 -4.47 -15.12 -2.52
N MET A 31 -4.34 -16.11 -3.42
CA MET A 31 -5.41 -17.06 -3.73
C MET A 31 -5.89 -17.85 -2.49
N GLU A 32 -4.99 -18.39 -1.67
CA GLU A 32 -5.35 -19.19 -0.49
C GLU A 32 -6.17 -18.40 0.53
N ARG A 33 -5.74 -17.17 0.86
CA ARG A 33 -6.45 -16.31 1.81
C ARG A 33 -7.78 -15.81 1.24
N PHE A 34 -7.83 -15.53 -0.06
CA PHE A 34 -9.03 -15.03 -0.71
C PHE A 34 -10.12 -16.11 -0.78
N LYS A 35 -9.76 -17.38 -0.99
CA LYS A 35 -10.69 -18.52 -0.88
C LYS A 35 -11.28 -18.67 0.52
N MET A 36 -10.45 -18.50 1.55
CA MET A 36 -10.92 -18.57 2.94
C MET A 36 -11.93 -17.46 3.25
N ASP A 37 -11.68 -16.24 2.78
CA ASP A 37 -12.45 -15.06 3.16
C ASP A 37 -13.71 -14.80 2.32
N SER A 38 -13.76 -15.27 1.08
CA SER A 38 -14.96 -15.13 0.23
C SER A 38 -16.18 -15.84 0.80
N THR A 39 -15.96 -16.86 1.63
CA THR A 39 -17.01 -17.61 2.33
C THR A 39 -17.34 -17.05 3.71
N PHE A 40 -16.61 -16.03 4.18
CA PHE A 40 -16.83 -15.48 5.51
C PHE A 40 -18.15 -14.68 5.56
N PRO A 41 -19.03 -14.92 6.55
CA PRO A 41 -20.37 -14.36 6.54
C PRO A 41 -20.36 -12.86 6.83
N ARG A 42 -21.02 -12.09 5.96
CA ARG A 42 -21.09 -10.62 6.02
C ARG A 42 -21.59 -10.07 7.36
N ASN A 43 -22.54 -10.75 8.01
CA ASN A 43 -23.11 -10.33 9.30
C ASN A 43 -22.14 -10.52 10.50
N ARG A 44 -20.98 -11.18 10.30
CA ARG A 44 -19.94 -11.36 11.32
C ARG A 44 -18.64 -10.62 10.99
N THR A 45 -18.63 -9.77 9.96
CA THR A 45 -17.46 -8.99 9.56
C THR A 45 -17.74 -7.51 9.70
N ARG A 46 -16.94 -6.83 10.52
CA ARG A 46 -16.82 -5.37 10.50
C ARG A 46 -15.59 -5.00 9.68
N VAL A 47 -15.71 -3.91 8.93
CA VAL A 47 -14.62 -3.33 8.15
C VAL A 47 -14.28 -1.98 8.76
N PHE A 48 -13.07 -1.86 9.27
CA PHE A 48 -12.52 -0.64 9.84
C PHE A 48 -11.56 0.02 8.84
N ALA A 49 -11.37 1.33 8.99
CA ALA A 49 -10.36 2.08 8.25
C ALA A 49 -9.66 3.05 9.20
N ILE A 50 -8.36 3.22 9.00
CA ILE A 50 -7.52 4.18 9.72
C ILE A 50 -6.40 4.65 8.78
N SER A 51 -5.92 5.87 8.95
CA SER A 51 -4.72 6.42 8.32
C SER A 51 -3.91 7.17 9.37
N ASP A 52 -2.74 7.69 9.00
CA ASP A 52 -1.95 8.62 9.83
C ASP A 52 -1.62 8.03 11.21
N VAL A 53 -1.33 6.72 11.24
CA VAL A 53 -0.98 6.03 12.49
C VAL A 53 0.33 6.57 13.06
N HIS A 54 1.27 6.97 12.20
CA HIS A 54 2.59 7.50 12.56
C HIS A 54 3.18 6.79 13.78
N ILE A 55 3.39 5.48 13.67
CA ILE A 55 3.70 4.60 14.80
C ILE A 55 5.05 4.92 15.45
N ASP A 56 5.92 5.63 14.73
CA ASP A 56 7.19 6.15 15.18
C ASP A 56 7.07 7.42 16.04
N GLN A 57 5.89 8.03 16.10
CA GLN A 57 5.61 9.13 17.02
C GLN A 57 5.37 8.62 18.44
N HIS A 58 5.78 9.43 19.41
CA HIS A 58 5.74 9.07 20.81
C HIS A 58 4.31 8.69 21.26
N GLY A 59 4.16 7.49 21.81
CA GLY A 59 2.89 6.97 22.33
C GLY A 59 2.06 6.17 21.32
N ASN A 60 2.25 6.35 20.00
CA ASN A 60 1.39 5.72 18.99
C ASN A 60 1.57 4.19 18.95
N VAL A 61 2.79 3.69 19.11
CA VAL A 61 3.02 2.24 19.29
C VAL A 61 2.29 1.67 20.51
N GLY A 62 2.22 2.45 21.60
CA GLY A 62 1.50 2.08 22.82
C GLY A 62 -0.01 2.04 22.58
N TRP A 63 -0.53 3.02 21.85
CA TRP A 63 -1.94 3.06 21.43
C TRP A 63 -2.32 1.83 20.60
N VAL A 64 -1.56 1.49 19.56
CA VAL A 64 -1.84 0.28 18.75
C VAL A 64 -1.79 -0.97 19.61
N LYS A 65 -0.81 -1.09 20.52
CA LYS A 65 -0.69 -2.23 21.44
C LYS A 65 -1.84 -2.32 22.44
N GLY A 66 -2.45 -1.19 22.80
CA GLY A 66 -3.60 -1.13 23.70
C GLY A 66 -4.91 -1.63 23.06
N LEU A 67 -4.97 -1.76 21.73
CA LEU A 67 -6.12 -2.35 21.06
C LEU A 67 -6.27 -3.83 21.46
N SER A 68 -7.51 -4.25 21.72
CA SER A 68 -7.83 -5.63 22.10
C SER A 68 -7.35 -6.63 21.06
N GLU A 69 -6.66 -7.68 21.52
CA GLU A 69 -6.24 -8.78 20.65
C GLU A 69 -7.38 -9.75 20.33
N GLU A 70 -8.49 -9.71 21.06
CA GLU A 70 -9.61 -10.66 20.92
C GLU A 70 -10.81 -10.08 20.17
N ASN A 71 -11.09 -8.79 20.33
CA ASN A 71 -12.34 -8.20 19.85
C ASN A 71 -12.44 -8.12 18.32
N PHE A 72 -11.32 -8.16 17.60
CA PHE A 72 -11.25 -7.89 16.15
C PHE A 72 -10.84 -9.12 15.32
N LYS A 73 -10.80 -10.32 15.93
CA LYS A 73 -10.34 -11.55 15.28
C LYS A 73 -11.15 -11.99 14.05
N ASN A 74 -12.35 -11.45 13.84
CA ASN A 74 -13.18 -11.69 12.64
C ASN A 74 -13.18 -10.52 11.66
N ASP A 75 -12.56 -9.39 12.04
CA ASP A 75 -12.72 -8.11 11.36
C ASP A 75 -11.55 -7.79 10.43
N VAL A 76 -11.79 -6.80 9.60
CA VAL A 76 -10.88 -6.29 8.58
C VAL A 76 -10.50 -4.87 8.94
N VAL A 77 -9.25 -4.49 8.74
CA VAL A 77 -8.81 -3.09 8.82
C VAL A 77 -8.08 -2.70 7.55
N MET A 78 -8.42 -1.53 7.01
CA MET A 78 -7.65 -0.83 5.98
C MET A 78 -6.80 0.24 6.64
N ILE A 79 -5.48 0.15 6.47
CA ILE A 79 -4.53 1.19 6.86
C ILE A 79 -4.21 2.02 5.61
N ALA A 80 -4.85 3.18 5.49
CA ALA A 80 -4.88 4.03 4.31
C ALA A 80 -3.78 5.10 4.33
N GLY A 81 -2.56 4.69 4.61
CA GLY A 81 -1.36 5.52 4.51
C GLY A 81 -0.88 6.10 5.83
N ASP A 82 0.31 6.68 5.76
CA ASP A 82 1.03 7.39 6.80
C ASP A 82 1.16 6.59 8.09
N VAL A 83 1.71 5.38 7.93
CA VAL A 83 2.05 4.52 9.04
C VAL A 83 3.30 5.01 9.76
N GLY A 84 4.26 5.57 9.05
CA GLY A 84 5.48 6.17 9.60
C GLY A 84 6.55 6.36 8.53
N ASP A 85 7.62 7.05 8.88
CA ASP A 85 8.60 7.52 7.90
C ASP A 85 9.60 6.43 7.46
N THR A 86 9.64 5.30 8.17
CA THR A 86 10.66 4.24 7.98
C THR A 86 10.06 2.87 7.68
N MET A 87 10.82 2.03 6.96
CA MET A 87 10.45 0.64 6.69
C MET A 87 10.29 -0.18 7.97
N ASN A 88 11.09 0.13 9.01
CA ASN A 88 10.96 -0.50 10.31
C ASN A 88 9.64 -0.12 11.00
N ALA A 89 9.24 1.17 10.94
CA ALA A 89 7.95 1.63 11.45
C ALA A 89 6.79 0.91 10.75
N LEU A 90 6.82 0.82 9.42
CA LEU A 90 5.84 0.04 8.65
C LEU A 90 5.75 -1.42 9.15
N LYS A 91 6.89 -2.10 9.27
CA LYS A 91 6.93 -3.50 9.72
C LYS A 91 6.37 -3.68 11.14
N ILE A 92 6.66 -2.76 12.07
CA ILE A 92 6.13 -2.80 13.43
C ILE A 92 4.62 -2.60 13.42
N CYS A 93 4.12 -1.58 12.73
CA CYS A 93 2.70 -1.28 12.64
C CYS A 93 1.91 -2.46 12.07
N LEU A 94 2.29 -2.95 10.88
CA LEU A 94 1.59 -4.05 10.24
C LEU A 94 1.59 -5.30 11.13
N LYS A 95 2.69 -5.60 11.84
CA LYS A 95 2.73 -6.72 12.79
C LYS A 95 1.76 -6.54 13.94
N GLU A 96 1.67 -5.35 14.53
CA GLU A 96 0.76 -5.12 15.66
C GLU A 96 -0.71 -5.17 15.22
N PHE A 97 -1.06 -4.62 14.06
CA PHE A 97 -2.42 -4.79 13.51
C PHE A 97 -2.72 -6.24 13.15
N LYS A 98 -1.74 -6.99 12.61
CA LYS A 98 -1.91 -8.40 12.25
C LYS A 98 -2.16 -9.34 13.44
N LYS A 99 -1.72 -8.99 14.65
CA LYS A 99 -2.07 -9.73 15.87
C LYS A 99 -3.55 -9.61 16.24
N ARG A 100 -4.21 -8.52 15.84
CA ARG A 100 -5.54 -8.11 16.29
C ARG A 100 -6.63 -8.37 15.26
N PHE A 101 -6.35 -8.15 13.99
CA PHE A 101 -7.33 -8.26 12.90
C PHE A 101 -7.12 -9.49 12.03
N ARG A 102 -8.24 -10.11 11.60
CA ARG A 102 -8.24 -11.22 10.63
C ARG A 102 -7.50 -10.82 9.36
N ARG A 103 -7.90 -9.67 8.79
CA ARG A 103 -7.30 -9.09 7.60
C ARG A 103 -6.82 -7.67 7.86
N VAL A 104 -5.63 -7.38 7.36
CA VAL A 104 -5.00 -6.06 7.41
C VAL A 104 -4.63 -5.70 5.99
N PHE A 105 -5.22 -4.64 5.48
CA PHE A 105 -4.88 -4.05 4.19
C PHE A 105 -4.03 -2.81 4.42
N PHE A 106 -3.14 -2.53 3.47
CA PHE A 106 -2.29 -1.35 3.49
C PHE A 106 -2.22 -0.71 2.11
N CYS A 107 -2.37 0.61 2.08
CA CYS A 107 -1.98 1.46 0.97
C CYS A 107 -1.01 2.51 1.52
N PRO A 108 0.13 2.77 0.87
CA PRO A 108 1.07 3.77 1.35
C PRO A 108 0.52 5.18 1.18
N GLY A 109 0.81 6.03 2.17
CA GLY A 109 0.72 7.48 2.08
C GLY A 109 2.07 8.08 1.67
N ASN A 110 2.24 9.39 1.86
CA ASN A 110 3.46 10.06 1.45
C ASN A 110 4.61 9.85 2.44
N HIS A 111 4.34 9.86 3.74
CA HIS A 111 5.36 9.62 4.78
C HIS A 111 5.98 8.25 4.64
N ASP A 112 5.16 7.25 4.32
CA ASP A 112 5.61 5.89 4.04
C ASP A 112 6.69 5.90 2.94
N LEU A 113 6.54 6.74 1.91
CA LEU A 113 7.44 6.82 0.76
C LEU A 113 8.65 7.74 0.94
N TRP A 114 8.82 8.38 2.08
CA TRP A 114 10.00 9.21 2.36
C TRP A 114 11.30 8.39 2.34
N VAL A 115 12.36 8.91 1.73
CA VAL A 115 13.69 8.31 1.78
C VAL A 115 14.56 9.10 2.75
N ARG A 116 14.46 8.73 4.03
CA ARG A 116 15.19 9.37 5.13
C ARG A 116 16.66 8.97 5.12
N ARG A 117 17.53 9.84 4.59
CA ARG A 117 18.98 9.60 4.42
C ARG A 117 19.74 9.41 5.74
N ASP A 118 19.19 9.90 6.84
CA ASP A 118 19.69 9.76 8.22
C ASP A 118 19.31 8.42 8.88
N THR A 119 18.54 7.56 8.21
CA THR A 119 18.04 6.28 8.76
C THR A 119 18.65 5.07 8.04
N SER A 120 18.18 3.86 8.39
CA SER A 120 18.46 2.64 7.63
C SER A 120 17.94 2.69 6.19
N ASP A 121 16.91 3.50 5.93
CA ASP A 121 16.23 3.56 4.64
C ASP A 121 17.05 4.29 3.58
N ARG A 122 18.21 4.86 3.94
CA ARG A 122 19.20 5.41 3.00
C ARG A 122 19.65 4.41 1.92
N ILE A 123 19.46 3.10 2.16
CA ILE A 123 19.76 2.04 1.20
C ILE A 123 18.86 2.09 -0.04
N TYR A 124 17.68 2.70 0.07
CA TYR A 124 16.77 2.84 -1.06
C TYR A 124 17.27 4.00 -1.93
N PRO A 125 17.49 3.78 -3.23
CA PRO A 125 17.95 4.85 -4.11
C PRO A 125 16.88 5.94 -4.28
N ASP A 126 15.60 5.57 -4.29
CA ASP A 126 14.46 6.46 -4.49
C ASP A 126 13.17 5.91 -3.83
N SER A 127 12.09 6.70 -3.85
CA SER A 127 10.79 6.35 -3.25
C SER A 127 10.09 5.19 -3.96
N ILE A 128 10.37 4.94 -5.24
CA ILE A 128 9.78 3.83 -6.00
C ILE A 128 10.43 2.50 -5.61
N ALA A 129 11.75 2.50 -5.38
CA ALA A 129 12.46 1.37 -4.83
C ALA A 129 12.02 1.07 -3.39
N LYS A 130 11.73 2.10 -2.59
CA LYS A 130 11.14 1.91 -1.25
C LYS A 130 9.74 1.28 -1.35
N LEU A 131 8.87 1.78 -2.23
CA LEU A 131 7.54 1.20 -2.51
C LEU A 131 7.65 -0.29 -2.88
N ALA A 132 8.59 -0.65 -3.76
CA ALA A 132 8.88 -2.04 -4.11
C ALA A 132 9.18 -2.91 -2.88
N ALA A 133 10.00 -2.42 -1.96
CA ALA A 133 10.34 -3.13 -0.73
C ALA A 133 9.14 -3.28 0.22
N MET A 134 8.20 -2.31 0.24
CA MET A 134 6.98 -2.40 1.07
C MET A 134 6.10 -3.58 0.68
N HIS A 135 6.02 -3.90 -0.61
CA HIS A 135 5.29 -5.10 -1.07
C HIS A 135 5.81 -6.37 -0.41
N ASN A 136 7.14 -6.50 -0.30
CA ASN A 136 7.79 -7.64 0.35
C ASN A 136 7.50 -7.66 1.85
N VAL A 137 7.59 -6.51 2.53
CA VAL A 137 7.25 -6.42 3.96
C VAL A 137 5.80 -6.80 4.22
N CYS A 138 4.86 -6.32 3.40
CA CYS A 138 3.45 -6.69 3.53
C CYS A 138 3.25 -8.20 3.32
N GLN A 139 3.93 -8.79 2.33
CA GLN A 139 3.89 -10.22 2.09
C GLN A 139 4.43 -11.01 3.29
N GLU A 140 5.61 -10.66 3.81
CA GLU A 140 6.25 -11.26 4.99
C GLU A 140 5.34 -11.20 6.22
N VAL A 141 4.78 -10.02 6.52
CA VAL A 141 4.01 -9.79 7.75
C VAL A 141 2.62 -10.42 7.68
N GLY A 142 2.08 -10.60 6.48
CA GLY A 142 0.71 -11.05 6.34
C GLY A 142 -0.30 -9.94 6.06
N ALA A 143 0.12 -8.74 5.67
CA ALA A 143 -0.77 -7.67 5.20
C ALA A 143 -1.00 -7.78 3.69
N ASP A 144 -2.09 -7.19 3.19
CA ASP A 144 -2.46 -7.26 1.78
C ASP A 144 -2.49 -5.85 1.16
N MET A 145 -1.90 -5.72 -0.02
CA MET A 145 -1.94 -4.47 -0.80
C MET A 145 -2.81 -4.59 -2.04
N GLY A 146 -3.38 -5.77 -2.30
CA GLY A 146 -4.20 -6.08 -3.47
C GLY A 146 -5.69 -6.10 -3.15
N PRO A 147 -6.57 -5.97 -4.17
CA PRO A 147 -8.00 -6.12 -4.00
C PRO A 147 -8.38 -7.52 -3.53
N ALA A 148 -9.39 -7.63 -2.67
CA ALA A 148 -9.91 -8.91 -2.20
C ALA A 148 -11.35 -8.84 -1.72
N GLU A 149 -12.09 -9.94 -1.89
CA GLU A 149 -13.33 -10.17 -1.16
C GLU A 149 -12.99 -10.56 0.28
N VAL A 150 -13.54 -9.82 1.25
CA VAL A 150 -13.23 -9.99 2.68
C VAL A 150 -14.39 -10.60 3.47
N ALA A 151 -15.57 -10.60 2.87
CA ALA A 151 -16.78 -11.30 3.29
C ALA A 151 -17.72 -11.37 2.07
N GLN A 152 -18.75 -12.22 2.12
CA GLN A 152 -19.69 -12.40 1.01
C GLN A 152 -20.22 -11.07 0.44
N GLY A 153 -19.84 -10.77 -0.81
CA GLY A 153 -20.21 -9.57 -1.56
C GLY A 153 -19.54 -8.27 -1.11
N VAL A 154 -18.53 -8.32 -0.24
CA VAL A 154 -17.82 -7.15 0.30
C VAL A 154 -16.36 -7.20 -0.12
N PHE A 155 -15.92 -6.18 -0.86
CA PHE A 155 -14.56 -6.07 -1.38
C PHE A 155 -13.82 -4.89 -0.74
N VAL A 156 -12.54 -5.10 -0.45
CA VAL A 156 -11.60 -4.02 -0.14
C VAL A 156 -10.65 -3.90 -1.32
N VAL A 157 -10.49 -2.68 -1.83
CA VAL A 157 -9.70 -2.38 -3.03
C VAL A 157 -8.70 -1.27 -2.70
N PRO A 158 -7.48 -1.60 -2.25
CA PRO A 158 -6.41 -0.62 -2.06
C PRO A 158 -6.02 -0.01 -3.42
N MET A 159 -5.95 1.32 -3.48
CA MET A 159 -5.67 2.07 -4.71
C MET A 159 -4.43 2.94 -4.54
N PHE A 160 -3.46 2.77 -5.42
CA PHE A 160 -2.23 3.54 -5.47
C PHE A 160 -2.49 4.87 -6.16
N SER A 161 -2.50 5.96 -5.42
CA SER A 161 -2.74 7.29 -6.00
C SER A 161 -1.69 8.27 -5.52
N TRP A 162 -1.46 9.29 -6.34
CA TRP A 162 -0.69 10.46 -5.96
C TRP A 162 -1.41 11.70 -6.47
N TYR A 163 -1.24 12.83 -5.81
CA TYR A 163 -1.90 14.06 -6.23
C TYR A 163 -1.23 14.63 -7.50
N ASN A 164 -2.02 15.37 -8.25
CA ASN A 164 -1.58 16.12 -9.42
C ASN A 164 -1.53 17.60 -9.03
N HIS A 165 -0.43 18.28 -9.37
CA HIS A 165 -0.25 19.69 -9.09
C HIS A 165 -1.34 20.59 -9.71
N GLN A 166 -2.03 20.12 -10.76
CA GLN A 166 -3.12 20.86 -11.41
C GLN A 166 -4.34 21.10 -10.50
N PHE A 167 -4.49 20.35 -9.41
CA PHE A 167 -5.56 20.61 -8.43
C PHE A 167 -5.27 21.83 -7.55
N ASP A 168 -4.03 22.31 -7.51
CA ASP A 168 -3.63 23.46 -6.71
C ASP A 168 -3.59 24.73 -7.57
N GLU A 169 -4.78 25.22 -7.95
CA GLU A 169 -4.95 26.42 -8.78
C GLU A 169 -4.51 27.72 -8.07
N GLY A 170 -4.33 27.68 -6.74
CA GLY A 170 -4.02 28.84 -5.90
C GLY A 170 -2.54 29.02 -5.54
N ASP A 171 -1.71 27.99 -5.67
CA ASP A 171 -0.27 28.10 -5.42
C ASP A 171 0.43 28.78 -6.63
N PRO A 172 1.22 29.85 -6.43
CA PRO A 172 2.04 30.42 -7.51
C PRO A 172 3.12 29.46 -8.04
N HIS A 173 3.43 28.39 -7.31
CA HIS A 173 4.35 27.32 -7.68
C HIS A 173 3.73 25.93 -7.42
N PRO A 174 2.66 25.55 -8.16
CA PRO A 174 1.96 24.29 -7.94
C PRO A 174 2.92 23.11 -8.05
N GLY A 175 2.81 22.17 -7.12
CA GLY A 175 3.68 20.99 -7.08
C GLY A 175 4.97 21.18 -6.27
N GLY A 176 5.14 22.31 -5.58
CA GLY A 176 6.22 22.47 -4.60
C GLY A 176 6.19 21.36 -3.54
N LEU A 177 7.34 20.73 -3.28
CA LEU A 177 7.51 19.65 -2.30
C LEU A 177 7.48 20.19 -0.85
N ARG A 178 6.33 20.67 -0.38
CA ARG A 178 6.19 21.10 1.03
C ARG A 178 5.99 19.92 1.98
N TYR A 179 5.10 19.01 1.63
CA TYR A 179 4.71 17.88 2.48
C TYR A 179 5.45 16.58 2.10
N ASP A 180 6.07 16.52 0.92
CA ASP A 180 6.75 15.33 0.39
C ASP A 180 8.23 15.58 0.11
N SER A 181 8.83 16.50 0.87
CA SER A 181 10.21 16.96 0.66
C SER A 181 11.24 15.84 0.74
N PHE A 182 10.92 14.74 1.42
CA PHE A 182 11.78 13.56 1.52
C PHE A 182 11.42 12.46 0.52
N CYS A 183 10.39 12.65 -0.30
CA CYS A 183 10.16 11.76 -1.42
C CYS A 183 11.17 12.05 -2.54
N GLU A 184 11.74 10.98 -3.07
CA GLU A 184 12.70 11.04 -4.15
C GLU A 184 12.10 10.36 -5.38
N TRP A 185 11.73 11.17 -6.37
CA TRP A 185 11.04 10.70 -7.57
C TRP A 185 12.00 10.59 -8.75
N PRO A 186 12.09 9.42 -9.41
CA PRO A 186 12.93 9.26 -10.60
C PRO A 186 12.54 10.24 -11.71
N GLN A 187 13.53 10.92 -12.31
CA GLN A 187 13.30 11.83 -13.44
C GLN A 187 12.69 11.11 -14.66
N ALA A 188 12.99 9.83 -14.83
CA ALA A 188 12.40 8.98 -15.88
C ALA A 188 10.88 8.75 -15.70
N LEU A 189 10.31 9.05 -14.52
CA LEU A 189 8.86 9.10 -14.28
C LEU A 189 8.29 10.52 -14.37
N GLY A 190 9.11 11.49 -14.80
CA GLY A 190 8.78 12.92 -14.85
C GLY A 190 8.87 13.64 -13.51
N GLY A 191 9.60 13.05 -12.54
CA GLY A 191 9.83 13.65 -11.23
C GLY A 191 8.55 13.89 -10.43
N HIS A 192 8.58 14.86 -9.51
CA HIS A 192 7.47 15.12 -8.59
C HIS A 192 6.18 15.60 -9.27
N LEU A 193 6.26 16.27 -10.42
CA LEU A 193 5.08 16.81 -11.12
C LEU A 193 4.26 15.73 -11.83
N GLU A 194 4.88 14.62 -12.21
CA GLU A 194 4.30 13.65 -13.13
C GLU A 194 4.19 12.23 -12.55
N VAL A 195 4.75 12.00 -11.37
CA VAL A 195 4.74 10.67 -10.73
C VAL A 195 3.33 10.13 -10.50
N TRP A 196 2.32 10.99 -10.36
CA TRP A 196 0.93 10.56 -10.26
C TRP A 196 0.45 9.70 -11.45
N LYS A 197 0.99 9.94 -12.66
CA LYS A 197 0.71 9.11 -13.83
C LYS A 197 1.23 7.68 -13.66
N TYR A 198 2.33 7.51 -12.93
CA TYR A 198 2.85 6.19 -12.58
C TYR A 198 1.92 5.48 -11.58
N PHE A 199 1.50 6.16 -10.51
CA PHE A 199 0.58 5.60 -9.50
C PHE A 199 -0.77 5.19 -10.10
N ILE A 200 -1.39 6.02 -10.95
CA ILE A 200 -2.63 5.65 -11.65
C ILE A 200 -2.46 4.37 -12.47
N LYS A 201 -1.32 4.21 -13.16
CA LYS A 201 -1.04 3.00 -13.95
C LYS A 201 -0.91 1.75 -13.10
N LEU A 202 -0.39 1.85 -11.87
CA LEU A 202 -0.32 0.70 -10.95
C LEU A 202 -1.69 0.11 -10.63
N ASN A 203 -2.77 0.91 -10.73
CA ASN A 203 -4.13 0.43 -10.49
C ASN A 203 -4.74 -0.29 -11.68
N ALA A 204 -4.29 -0.01 -12.91
CA ALA A 204 -4.94 -0.52 -14.11
C ALA A 204 -5.00 -2.06 -14.14
N SER A 205 -3.89 -2.73 -13.83
CA SER A 205 -3.86 -4.20 -13.72
C SER A 205 -4.62 -4.74 -12.52
N ARG A 206 -4.75 -3.95 -11.45
CA ARG A 206 -5.44 -4.35 -10.21
C ARG A 206 -6.94 -4.30 -10.36
N VAL A 207 -7.49 -3.34 -11.10
CA VAL A 207 -8.96 -3.22 -11.26
C VAL A 207 -9.48 -3.96 -12.50
N ALA A 208 -8.60 -4.41 -13.39
CA ALA A 208 -8.97 -5.16 -14.59
C ALA A 208 -9.31 -6.65 -14.32
N VAL A 209 -9.04 -7.15 -13.11
CA VAL A 209 -9.25 -8.56 -12.76
C VAL A 209 -10.67 -8.76 -12.20
N ASP A 210 -11.41 -9.73 -12.75
CA ASP A 210 -12.67 -10.18 -12.16
C ASP A 210 -12.39 -11.09 -10.96
N TYR A 211 -12.16 -10.46 -9.81
CA TYR A 211 -11.90 -11.18 -8.57
C TYR A 211 -13.07 -12.09 -8.17
N LYS A 212 -14.32 -11.72 -8.49
CA LYS A 212 -15.49 -12.55 -8.16
C LYS A 212 -15.47 -13.89 -8.88
N LYS A 213 -15.07 -13.94 -10.15
CA LYS A 213 -14.96 -15.18 -10.93
C LYS A 213 -13.65 -15.92 -10.72
N GLY A 214 -12.55 -15.21 -10.50
CA GLY A 214 -11.21 -15.80 -10.33
C GLY A 214 -11.08 -16.73 -9.11
N TYR A 215 -12.00 -16.65 -8.15
CA TYR A 215 -11.99 -17.48 -6.94
C TYR A 215 -12.80 -18.79 -7.05
N GLY A 216 -13.70 -18.88 -8.02
CA GLY A 216 -14.69 -19.96 -8.12
C GLY A 216 -14.29 -21.13 -9.03
N GLY A 217 -12.99 -21.38 -9.18
CA GLY A 217 -12.51 -22.57 -9.91
C GLY A 217 -13.03 -23.87 -9.34
#